data_AF-A0A661ITA6-F1
#
_entry.id   AF-A0A661ITA6-F1
#
_cell.length_a   1.000
_cell.length_b   1.000
_cell.length_c   1.000
_cell.angle_alpha   90.00
_cell.angle_beta   90.00
_cell.angle_gamma   90.00
#
_symmetry.space_group_name_H-M   'P 1'
#
loop_
_entity.id
_entity.type
_entity.pdbx_description
1 polymer ?
#
loop_
_entity_poly.entity_id
_entity_poly.type
_entity_poly.pdbx_seq_one_letter_code
_entity_poly.pdbx_strand_id
1 'polypeptide(L)'
;NPYGPKIYLLPLKTIQAKEVLRSIAEWVPLDIRVLGLLVIDPTVWFRGMFVVGLISFLLKKENFGRVEDLILFGTFSYLAFQHHRFCGLFAISAAPIILNNFSQIRWKPALWIRSTVFILVMTLSARDLWALVKTERLGLGVWRNYPEATVNFVKKHHIEGRIFNTYGLGGFLIWHLWPRVPVFIDGRTPTVYDQDFFWLYSLAERKNEIWQKLVKEYDVDIVLIRDDREIGYARLCNWLDEDEKWRLVAFDDESVLYLRKDSFPELTERWGFKYLRPSDLSMDYAKKRKDDEDFLRALREELKEACRRFPRDFYPFYYLAIYHQIYGTEDHLKEAVAALRKAIANRPHFARGYYELGFTLLKLKRYGEAVTALKKAMSLKPDLPPDAYYYLGASYYQMGDIDRAIKALEKYKRKAGLGTRVEAYRFLGRAYLQKYKLRKALSCFKREAYLAPTWETYANMGIVYFGLQKLNSARDCFERAVSMNPREIKVLYNLALTYEKLGLHDKAKEYFRRVAETKERSPGEAEWIKKAAKKIRGY
;
A
#
# COMPACT_ATOMS: atom_id res chain seq x y z
N ASN A 1 -7.65 -41.15 21.30
CA ASN A 1 -7.79 -39.90 22.10
C ASN A 1 -8.35 -40.30 23.47
N PRO A 2 -7.69 -39.94 24.59
CA PRO A 2 -8.18 -40.24 25.96
C PRO A 2 -9.55 -39.62 26.31
N TYR A 3 -10.07 -38.70 25.49
CA TYR A 3 -11.41 -38.11 25.61
C TYR A 3 -12.46 -38.76 24.69
N GLY A 4 -12.24 -40.01 24.26
CA GLY A 4 -13.12 -40.75 23.34
C GLY A 4 -12.77 -40.60 21.86
N PRO A 5 -13.37 -41.42 20.97
CA PRO A 5 -13.10 -41.39 19.54
C PRO A 5 -13.62 -40.08 18.92
N LYS A 6 -12.73 -39.31 18.29
CA LYS A 6 -13.10 -38.20 17.39
C LYS A 6 -13.09 -38.72 15.95
N ILE A 7 -14.22 -38.62 15.27
CA ILE A 7 -14.36 -39.03 13.86
C ILE A 7 -13.93 -37.86 12.98
N TYR A 8 -12.96 -38.12 12.11
CA TYR A 8 -12.50 -37.16 11.10
C TYR A 8 -12.95 -37.65 9.72
N LEU A 9 -13.76 -36.85 9.03
CA LEU A 9 -14.22 -37.13 7.68
C LEU A 9 -13.24 -36.55 6.65
N LEU A 10 -12.62 -37.42 5.85
CA LEU A 10 -11.71 -37.08 4.77
C LEU A 10 -12.39 -37.38 3.43
N PRO A 11 -12.88 -36.38 2.68
CA PRO A 11 -13.46 -36.63 1.37
C PRO A 11 -12.34 -36.95 0.36
N LEU A 12 -12.27 -38.20 -0.08
CA LEU A 12 -11.23 -38.71 -1.00
C LEU A 12 -11.66 -38.72 -2.48
N LYS A 13 -12.95 -38.54 -2.78
CA LYS A 13 -13.48 -38.69 -4.14
C LYS A 13 -14.64 -37.73 -4.42
N THR A 14 -14.55 -36.97 -5.51
CA THR A 14 -15.62 -36.15 -6.10
C THR A 14 -15.82 -36.62 -7.54
N ILE A 15 -16.74 -37.57 -7.75
CA ILE A 15 -16.73 -38.45 -8.93
C ILE A 15 -17.13 -37.74 -10.25
N GLN A 16 -17.66 -36.52 -10.27
CA GLN A 16 -18.31 -35.99 -11.48
C GLN A 16 -17.94 -34.54 -11.89
N ALA A 17 -16.88 -33.94 -11.35
CA ALA A 17 -16.65 -32.50 -11.59
C ALA A 17 -15.16 -32.07 -11.68
N LYS A 18 -14.30 -32.84 -12.37
CA LYS A 18 -12.86 -32.48 -12.51
C LYS A 18 -12.64 -31.09 -13.09
N GLU A 19 -13.46 -30.67 -14.06
CA GLU A 19 -13.39 -29.33 -14.68
C GLU A 19 -13.65 -28.22 -13.66
N VAL A 20 -14.71 -28.39 -12.86
CA VAL A 20 -15.17 -27.44 -11.83
C VAL A 20 -14.14 -27.26 -10.73
N LEU A 21 -13.52 -28.36 -10.29
CA LEU A 21 -12.53 -28.36 -9.21
C LEU A 21 -11.20 -27.72 -9.60
N ARG A 22 -10.88 -27.60 -10.90
CA ARG A 22 -9.67 -26.89 -11.37
C ARG A 22 -9.64 -25.42 -10.95
N SER A 23 -10.81 -24.82 -10.76
CA SER A 23 -10.95 -23.41 -10.36
C SER A 23 -10.90 -23.21 -8.84
N ILE A 24 -10.88 -24.28 -8.04
CA ILE A 24 -10.77 -24.20 -6.58
C ILE A 24 -9.35 -24.56 -6.17
N ALA A 25 -8.62 -23.55 -5.69
CA ALA A 25 -7.20 -23.64 -5.34
C ALA A 25 -6.87 -24.78 -4.35
N GLU A 26 -7.81 -25.18 -3.49
CA GLU A 26 -7.65 -26.30 -2.55
C GLU A 26 -7.59 -27.68 -3.22
N TRP A 27 -8.22 -27.82 -4.38
CA TRP A 27 -8.41 -29.07 -5.12
C TRP A 27 -7.49 -29.19 -6.34
N VAL A 28 -6.72 -28.16 -6.65
CA VAL A 28 -5.73 -28.21 -7.73
C VAL A 28 -4.58 -29.14 -7.30
N PRO A 29 -4.12 -30.03 -8.20
CA PRO A 29 -2.94 -30.85 -7.94
C PRO A 29 -1.65 -30.02 -7.97
N LEU A 30 -0.70 -30.39 -7.12
CA LEU A 30 0.63 -29.81 -7.12
C LEU A 30 1.46 -30.37 -8.25
N ASP A 31 2.12 -29.49 -8.99
CA ASP A 31 3.13 -29.91 -9.96
C ASP A 31 4.39 -30.39 -9.23
N ILE A 32 4.60 -31.71 -9.23
CA ILE A 32 5.77 -32.36 -8.63
C ILE A 32 7.10 -31.93 -9.25
N ARG A 33 7.09 -31.32 -10.46
CA ARG A 33 8.30 -30.78 -11.09
C ARG A 33 8.76 -29.48 -10.43
N VAL A 34 7.88 -28.82 -9.67
CA VAL A 34 8.16 -27.58 -8.95
C VAL A 34 8.52 -27.88 -7.49
N LEU A 35 9.38 -28.86 -7.25
CA LEU A 35 9.92 -29.17 -5.91
C LEU A 35 10.91 -28.12 -5.39
N GLY A 36 11.30 -27.14 -6.22
CA GLY A 36 12.23 -26.09 -5.85
C GLY A 36 11.66 -25.12 -4.81
N LEU A 37 12.49 -24.79 -3.80
CA LEU A 37 12.20 -23.76 -2.79
C LEU A 37 12.14 -22.33 -3.36
N LEU A 38 12.44 -22.16 -4.65
CA LEU A 38 12.50 -20.86 -5.35
C LEU A 38 11.12 -20.34 -5.74
N VAL A 39 10.09 -21.20 -5.81
CA VAL A 39 8.71 -20.77 -6.04
C VAL A 39 8.06 -20.50 -4.68
N ILE A 40 7.94 -19.22 -4.33
CA ILE A 40 7.35 -18.76 -3.08
C ILE A 40 5.83 -18.72 -3.25
N ASP A 41 5.20 -19.87 -3.04
CA ASP A 41 3.74 -20.03 -2.98
C ASP A 41 3.33 -20.68 -1.63
N PRO A 42 2.03 -20.74 -1.28
CA PRO A 42 1.59 -21.31 0.00
C PRO A 42 2.04 -22.76 0.27
N THR A 43 2.43 -23.51 -0.76
CA THR A 43 2.83 -24.92 -0.71
C THR A 43 4.34 -25.12 -0.65
N VAL A 44 5.14 -24.05 -0.71
CA VAL A 44 6.62 -24.09 -0.57
C VAL A 44 7.07 -24.86 0.67
N TRP A 45 6.28 -24.76 1.74
CA TRP A 45 6.56 -25.41 3.03
C TRP A 45 6.28 -26.90 3.01
N PHE A 46 5.18 -27.33 2.37
CA PHE A 46 4.91 -28.74 2.11
C PHE A 46 6.05 -29.35 1.31
N ARG A 47 6.47 -28.69 0.22
CA ARG A 47 7.57 -29.16 -0.64
C ARG A 47 8.88 -29.27 0.12
N GLY A 48 9.21 -28.26 0.94
CA GLY A 48 10.37 -28.29 1.83
C GLY A 48 10.33 -29.45 2.82
N MET A 49 9.20 -29.66 3.51
CA MET A 49 9.02 -30.79 4.41
C MET A 49 9.09 -32.13 3.70
N PHE A 50 8.51 -32.24 2.51
CA PHE A 50 8.56 -33.46 1.70
C PHE A 50 10.00 -33.83 1.33
N VAL A 51 10.80 -32.86 0.88
CA VAL A 51 12.23 -33.07 0.59
C VAL A 51 13.00 -33.47 1.85
N VAL A 52 12.80 -32.77 2.97
CA VAL A 52 13.45 -33.12 4.25
C VAL A 52 13.03 -34.52 4.70
N GLY A 53 11.78 -34.92 4.47
CA GLY A 53 11.28 -36.25 4.76
C GLY A 53 11.89 -37.34 3.91
N LEU A 54 12.01 -37.14 2.60
CA LEU A 54 12.72 -38.06 1.72
C LEU A 54 14.19 -38.24 2.16
N ILE A 55 14.87 -37.14 2.45
CA ILE A 55 16.24 -37.18 2.99
C ILE A 55 16.27 -37.99 4.29
N SER A 56 15.31 -37.78 5.19
CA SER A 56 15.27 -38.48 6.48
C SER A 56 15.28 -40.01 6.35
N PHE A 57 14.60 -40.57 5.35
CA PHE A 57 14.62 -42.02 5.08
C PHE A 57 15.96 -42.46 4.49
N LEU A 58 16.56 -41.65 3.62
CA LEU A 58 17.85 -41.94 2.98
C LEU A 58 19.06 -41.87 3.92
N LEU A 59 18.93 -41.24 5.09
CA LEU A 59 20.03 -41.09 6.05
C LEU A 59 20.52 -42.43 6.62
N LYS A 60 19.63 -43.42 6.75
CA LYS A 60 19.94 -44.74 7.31
C LYS A 60 19.06 -45.81 6.69
N LYS A 61 19.66 -46.93 6.31
CA LYS A 61 18.93 -48.06 5.70
C LYS A 61 17.84 -48.61 6.64
N GLU A 62 18.05 -48.54 7.96
CA GLU A 62 17.11 -49.02 8.97
C GLU A 62 15.81 -48.20 9.00
N ASN A 63 15.83 -46.93 8.56
CA ASN A 63 14.62 -46.11 8.49
C ASN A 63 13.61 -46.67 7.46
N PHE A 64 14.09 -47.40 6.44
CA PHE A 64 13.22 -48.09 5.48
C PHE A 64 12.57 -49.35 6.06
N GLY A 65 13.06 -49.87 7.20
CA GLY A 65 12.45 -50.99 7.91
C GLY A 65 11.16 -50.64 8.64
N ARG A 66 10.84 -49.34 8.78
CA ARG A 66 9.63 -48.84 9.44
C ARG A 66 8.51 -48.69 8.43
N VAL A 67 7.83 -49.80 8.18
CA VAL A 67 6.80 -49.89 7.15
C VAL A 67 5.61 -48.97 7.46
N GLU A 68 5.22 -48.79 8.73
CA GLU A 68 4.13 -47.87 9.08
C GLU A 68 4.47 -46.42 8.75
N ASP A 69 5.70 -45.98 9.07
CA ASP A 69 6.19 -44.63 8.77
C ASP A 69 6.23 -44.38 7.26
N LEU A 70 6.65 -45.36 6.45
CA LEU A 70 6.64 -45.25 4.99
C LEU A 70 5.23 -45.15 4.42
N ILE A 71 4.29 -45.96 4.93
CA ILE A 71 2.89 -45.95 4.49
C ILE A 71 2.25 -44.60 4.83
N LEU A 72 2.44 -44.11 6.07
CA LEU A 72 1.91 -42.81 6.50
C LEU A 72 2.50 -41.67 5.66
N PHE A 73 3.82 -41.61 5.55
CA PHE A 73 4.50 -40.57 4.78
C PHE A 73 4.07 -40.59 3.31
N GLY A 74 4.04 -41.77 2.67
CA GLY A 74 3.65 -41.93 1.28
C GLY A 74 2.18 -41.56 1.03
N THR A 75 1.27 -42.01 1.89
CA THR A 75 -0.18 -41.73 1.75
C THR A 75 -0.47 -40.24 1.84
N PHE A 76 0.05 -39.56 2.86
CA PHE A 76 -0.21 -38.14 3.03
C PHE A 76 0.56 -37.28 2.01
N SER A 77 1.72 -37.76 1.53
CA SER A 77 2.41 -37.13 0.38
C SER A 77 1.52 -37.18 -0.85
N TYR A 78 1.01 -38.36 -1.19
CA TYR A 78 0.13 -38.55 -2.35
C TYR A 78 -1.10 -37.65 -2.27
N LEU A 79 -1.78 -37.62 -1.11
CA LEU A 79 -2.95 -36.75 -0.91
C LEU A 79 -2.60 -35.26 -1.10
N ALA A 80 -1.49 -34.80 -0.52
CA ALA A 80 -1.06 -33.40 -0.65
C ALA A 80 -0.68 -33.04 -2.09
N PHE A 81 -0.05 -33.95 -2.84
CA PHE A 81 0.24 -33.74 -4.26
C PHE A 81 -1.03 -33.74 -5.12
N GLN A 82 -2.05 -34.52 -4.77
CA GLN A 82 -3.32 -34.51 -5.48
C GLN A 82 -4.12 -33.24 -5.20
N HIS A 83 -4.12 -32.75 -3.95
CA HIS A 83 -4.90 -31.58 -3.56
C HIS A 83 -4.20 -30.77 -2.44
N HIS A 84 -4.03 -29.47 -2.67
CA HIS A 84 -3.36 -28.54 -1.75
C HIS A 84 -3.89 -28.59 -0.32
N ARG A 85 -5.19 -28.85 -0.13
CA ARG A 85 -5.82 -28.93 1.19
C ARG A 85 -5.22 -29.95 2.16
N PHE A 86 -4.53 -30.98 1.65
CA PHE A 86 -3.91 -32.01 2.48
C PHE A 86 -2.49 -31.67 2.93
N CYS A 87 -1.92 -30.53 2.51
CA CYS A 87 -0.57 -30.11 2.91
C CYS A 87 -0.39 -30.04 4.44
N GLY A 88 -1.38 -29.50 5.16
CA GLY A 88 -1.32 -29.41 6.63
C GLY A 88 -1.41 -30.79 7.31
N LEU A 89 -2.19 -31.71 6.75
CA LEU A 89 -2.27 -33.10 7.24
C LEU A 89 -0.98 -33.87 7.01
N PHE A 90 -0.35 -33.64 5.86
CA PHE A 90 1.00 -34.14 5.60
C PHE A 90 1.99 -33.59 6.63
N ALA A 91 1.96 -32.30 6.93
CA ALA A 91 2.89 -31.71 7.89
C ALA A 91 2.78 -32.38 9.28
N ILE A 92 1.57 -32.53 9.80
CA ILE A 92 1.33 -33.21 11.09
C ILE A 92 1.82 -34.66 11.08
N SER A 93 1.56 -35.38 9.98
CA SER A 93 1.85 -36.81 9.90
C SER A 93 3.34 -37.07 9.66
N ALA A 94 4.00 -36.24 8.84
CA ALA A 94 5.40 -36.38 8.48
C ALA A 94 6.35 -35.88 9.57
N ALA A 95 5.97 -34.87 10.36
CA ALA A 95 6.88 -34.27 11.34
C ALA A 95 7.43 -35.25 12.38
N PRO A 96 6.62 -36.09 13.07
CA PRO A 96 7.14 -37.08 14.01
C PRO A 96 8.09 -38.08 13.34
N ILE A 97 7.77 -38.49 12.11
CA ILE A 97 8.58 -39.44 11.31
C ILE A 97 9.94 -38.83 11.02
N ILE A 98 9.96 -37.59 10.52
CA ILE A 98 11.20 -36.86 10.20
C ILE A 98 12.06 -36.72 11.46
N LEU A 99 11.48 -36.23 12.56
CA LEU A 99 12.21 -36.03 13.81
C LEU A 99 12.78 -37.35 14.35
N ASN A 100 12.02 -38.44 14.27
CA ASN A 100 12.44 -39.77 14.69
C ASN A 100 13.55 -40.36 13.79
N ASN A 101 13.50 -40.09 12.49
CA ASN A 101 14.55 -40.51 11.56
C ASN A 101 15.87 -39.76 11.83
N PHE A 102 15.82 -38.45 12.07
CA PHE A 102 16.99 -37.64 12.39
C PHE A 102 17.54 -37.87 13.81
N SER A 103 16.69 -38.24 14.78
CA SER A 103 17.12 -38.54 16.16
C SER A 103 18.08 -39.73 16.23
N GLN A 104 18.10 -40.61 15.22
CA GLN A 104 18.93 -41.81 15.20
C GLN A 104 20.39 -41.60 14.76
N ILE A 105 20.77 -40.38 14.38
CA ILE A 105 22.11 -40.05 13.85
C ILE A 105 23.13 -39.78 14.96
N ARG A 106 23.94 -40.76 15.36
CA ARG A 106 24.75 -40.67 16.59
C ARG A 106 26.15 -40.00 16.47
N TRP A 107 26.50 -39.31 15.39
CA TRP A 107 27.87 -38.78 15.19
C TRP A 107 28.05 -37.33 15.67
N LYS A 108 29.27 -36.90 16.05
CA LYS A 108 29.53 -35.62 16.77
C LYS A 108 28.91 -34.33 16.15
N PRO A 109 29.00 -34.05 14.84
CA PRO A 109 28.31 -32.88 14.25
C PRO A 109 26.78 -33.01 14.16
N ALA A 110 26.23 -34.20 14.45
CA ALA A 110 24.80 -34.47 14.35
C ALA A 110 23.98 -33.74 15.42
N LEU A 111 24.56 -33.27 16.53
CA LEU A 111 23.80 -32.49 17.52
C LEU A 111 23.29 -31.17 16.92
N TRP A 112 24.15 -30.43 16.22
CA TRP A 112 23.75 -29.18 15.56
C TRP A 112 22.75 -29.43 14.43
N ILE A 113 22.97 -30.47 13.62
CA ILE A 113 22.05 -30.87 12.55
C ILE A 113 20.68 -31.27 13.12
N ARG A 114 20.64 -32.10 14.17
CA ARG A 114 19.41 -32.51 14.85
C ARG A 114 18.65 -31.31 15.41
N SER A 115 19.34 -30.38 16.08
CA SER A 115 18.72 -29.17 16.63
C SER A 115 18.19 -28.26 15.53
N THR A 116 18.94 -28.06 14.45
CA THR A 116 18.50 -27.25 13.30
C THR A 116 17.31 -27.90 12.60
N VAL A 117 17.33 -29.21 12.35
CA VAL A 117 16.20 -29.93 11.75
C VAL A 117 15.00 -29.96 12.70
N PHE A 118 15.21 -30.11 14.00
CA PHE A 118 14.15 -30.04 14.99
C PHE A 118 13.47 -28.66 14.97
N ILE A 119 14.25 -27.58 15.04
CA ILE A 119 13.72 -26.21 14.97
C ILE A 119 13.01 -25.98 13.64
N LEU A 120 13.60 -26.42 12.53
CA LEU A 120 13.00 -26.29 11.21
C LEU A 120 11.66 -27.02 11.15
N VAL A 121 11.64 -28.33 11.41
CA VAL A 121 10.42 -29.16 11.36
C VAL A 121 9.37 -28.66 12.33
N MET A 122 9.74 -28.27 13.56
CA MET A 122 8.80 -27.71 14.51
C MET A 122 8.25 -26.36 14.06
N THR A 123 9.07 -25.50 13.45
CA THR A 123 8.60 -24.22 12.90
C THR A 123 7.66 -24.44 11.71
N LEU A 124 8.01 -25.38 10.82
CA LEU A 124 7.20 -25.80 9.67
C LEU A 124 5.88 -26.45 10.08
N SER A 125 5.89 -27.20 11.18
CA SER A 125 4.73 -27.94 11.66
C SER A 125 3.86 -27.11 12.59
N ALA A 126 4.42 -26.25 13.46
CA ALA A 126 3.66 -25.35 14.33
C ALA A 126 2.78 -24.40 13.52
N ARG A 127 3.32 -23.93 12.40
CA ARG A 127 2.63 -23.32 11.26
C ARG A 127 1.28 -23.97 10.95
N ASP A 128 1.29 -25.28 10.67
CA ASP A 128 0.15 -26.03 10.15
C ASP A 128 -0.73 -26.56 11.31
N LEU A 129 -0.10 -26.92 12.42
CA LEU A 129 -0.74 -27.36 13.67
C LEU A 129 -1.62 -26.25 14.27
N TRP A 130 -1.16 -24.99 14.26
CA TRP A 130 -1.93 -23.88 14.82
C TRP A 130 -3.26 -23.64 14.08
N ALA A 131 -3.26 -23.78 12.76
CA ALA A 131 -4.48 -23.71 11.96
C ALA A 131 -5.41 -24.89 12.27
N LEU A 132 -4.86 -26.11 12.38
CA LEU A 132 -5.61 -27.33 12.69
C LEU A 132 -6.17 -27.35 14.11
N VAL A 133 -5.51 -26.73 15.09
CA VAL A 133 -6.00 -26.59 16.47
C VAL A 133 -7.17 -25.61 16.56
N LYS A 134 -7.17 -24.55 15.75
CA LYS A 134 -8.29 -23.59 15.68
C LYS A 134 -9.52 -24.14 14.98
N THR A 135 -9.36 -25.11 14.08
CA THR A 135 -10.46 -25.68 13.29
C THR A 135 -10.84 -27.06 13.80
N GLU A 136 -12.09 -27.31 14.19
CA GLU A 136 -12.55 -28.63 14.64
C GLU A 136 -12.53 -29.73 13.54
N ARG A 137 -12.03 -29.44 12.32
CA ARG A 137 -12.00 -30.38 11.18
C ARG A 137 -10.64 -30.39 10.48
N LEU A 138 -10.07 -31.58 10.33
CA LEU A 138 -8.79 -31.83 9.63
C LEU A 138 -8.93 -31.56 8.11
N GLY A 139 -7.95 -30.86 7.52
CA GLY A 139 -7.90 -30.63 6.06
C GLY A 139 -8.64 -29.39 5.54
N LEU A 140 -8.86 -28.41 6.43
CA LEU A 140 -9.51 -27.12 6.16
C LEU A 140 -8.71 -25.97 6.80
N GLY A 141 -7.38 -26.00 6.66
CA GLY A 141 -6.51 -24.93 7.16
C GLY A 141 -6.24 -23.90 6.08
N VAL A 142 -7.15 -22.93 5.89
CA VAL A 142 -6.81 -21.74 5.09
C VAL A 142 -5.76 -20.96 5.86
N TRP A 143 -4.56 -20.93 5.29
CA TRP A 143 -3.33 -20.68 6.00
C TRP A 143 -2.97 -19.18 6.09
N ARG A 144 -3.72 -18.33 5.38
CA ARG A 144 -3.64 -16.86 5.27
C ARG A 144 -4.78 -16.39 4.36
N ASN A 145 -5.17 -15.13 4.44
CA ASN A 145 -6.20 -14.53 3.60
C ASN A 145 -7.62 -15.06 3.85
N TYR A 146 -7.95 -15.31 5.12
CA TYR A 146 -9.32 -15.62 5.49
C TYR A 146 -10.08 -14.32 5.77
N PRO A 147 -11.22 -14.07 5.10
CA PRO A 147 -12.04 -12.88 5.29
C PRO A 147 -12.86 -12.91 6.60
N GLU A 148 -12.17 -12.87 7.74
CA GLU A 148 -12.76 -13.12 9.07
C GLU A 148 -13.89 -12.15 9.42
N ALA A 149 -13.70 -10.84 9.19
CA ALA A 149 -14.68 -9.86 9.62
C ALA A 149 -15.94 -9.92 8.75
N THR A 150 -15.76 -10.04 7.42
CA THR A 150 -16.90 -10.16 6.50
C THR A 150 -17.65 -11.47 6.68
N VAL A 151 -16.95 -12.59 6.94
CA VAL A 151 -17.60 -13.87 7.27
C VAL A 151 -18.36 -13.78 8.59
N ASN A 152 -17.76 -13.22 9.64
CA ASN A 152 -18.44 -13.04 10.91
C ASN A 152 -19.68 -12.13 10.78
N PHE A 153 -19.61 -11.13 9.90
CA PHE A 153 -20.76 -10.28 9.57
C PHE A 153 -21.89 -11.09 8.93
N VAL A 154 -21.60 -11.87 7.89
CA VAL A 154 -22.57 -12.77 7.24
C VAL A 154 -23.24 -13.69 8.24
N LYS A 155 -22.46 -14.33 9.13
CA LYS A 155 -22.97 -15.23 10.18
C LYS A 155 -23.88 -14.52 11.17
N LYS A 156 -23.38 -13.41 11.73
CA LYS A 156 -24.08 -12.65 12.76
C LYS A 156 -25.46 -12.19 12.28
N HIS A 157 -25.56 -11.84 11.01
CA HIS A 157 -26.77 -11.33 10.38
C HIS A 157 -27.58 -12.38 9.62
N HIS A 158 -27.19 -13.67 9.70
CA HIS A 158 -27.87 -14.78 9.02
C HIS A 158 -28.13 -14.48 7.55
N ILE A 159 -27.15 -13.89 6.87
CA ILE A 159 -27.31 -13.50 5.46
C ILE A 159 -27.28 -14.77 4.63
N GLU A 160 -28.31 -14.97 3.81
CA GLU A 160 -28.46 -16.09 2.89
C GLU A 160 -28.84 -15.54 1.52
N GLY A 161 -28.24 -16.08 0.46
CA GLY A 161 -28.45 -15.60 -0.91
C GLY A 161 -27.37 -16.10 -1.88
N ARG A 162 -27.49 -15.72 -3.16
CA ARG A 162 -26.54 -16.15 -4.20
C ARG A 162 -25.29 -15.27 -4.16
N ILE A 163 -24.14 -15.85 -3.79
CA ILE A 163 -22.87 -15.16 -3.52
C ILE A 163 -21.79 -15.29 -4.61
N PHE A 164 -21.58 -14.25 -5.41
CA PHE A 164 -20.37 -14.19 -6.25
C PHE A 164 -19.14 -14.01 -5.37
N ASN A 165 -18.20 -14.94 -5.42
CA ASN A 165 -17.03 -14.88 -4.55
C ASN A 165 -15.73 -15.17 -5.33
N THR A 166 -14.71 -14.35 -5.10
CA THR A 166 -13.41 -14.37 -5.80
C THR A 166 -12.31 -15.13 -5.07
N TYR A 167 -12.62 -15.70 -3.90
CA TYR A 167 -11.68 -16.53 -3.15
C TYR A 167 -11.52 -17.92 -3.76
N GLY A 168 -10.30 -18.22 -4.20
CA GLY A 168 -9.92 -19.55 -4.69
C GLY A 168 -10.03 -20.67 -3.64
N LEU A 169 -10.06 -20.35 -2.35
CA LEU A 169 -10.26 -21.29 -1.23
C LEU A 169 -11.76 -21.37 -0.84
N GLY A 170 -12.63 -21.44 -1.85
CA GLY A 170 -14.08 -21.39 -1.67
C GLY A 170 -14.65 -22.53 -0.83
N GLY A 171 -14.02 -23.72 -0.87
CA GLY A 171 -14.46 -24.89 -0.09
C GLY A 171 -14.47 -24.65 1.42
N PHE A 172 -13.48 -23.92 1.93
CA PHE A 172 -13.42 -23.52 3.35
C PHE A 172 -14.51 -22.52 3.75
N LEU A 173 -14.72 -21.48 2.94
CA LEU A 173 -15.71 -20.42 3.22
C LEU A 173 -17.12 -20.98 3.28
N ILE A 174 -17.47 -21.85 2.34
CA ILE A 174 -18.77 -22.54 2.25
C ILE A 174 -19.00 -23.40 3.48
N TRP A 175 -17.99 -24.18 3.87
CA TRP A 175 -18.09 -25.05 5.04
C TRP A 175 -18.33 -24.25 6.33
N HIS A 176 -17.66 -23.11 6.45
CA HIS A 176 -17.76 -22.29 7.65
C HIS A 176 -19.04 -21.45 7.70
N LEU A 177 -19.50 -20.94 6.57
CA LEU A 177 -20.66 -20.05 6.47
C LEU A 177 -21.99 -20.79 6.39
N TRP A 178 -22.09 -21.82 5.54
CA TRP A 178 -23.36 -22.46 5.23
C TRP A 178 -23.21 -23.97 4.98
N PRO A 179 -23.15 -24.79 6.04
CA PRO A 179 -23.01 -26.25 5.89
C PRO A 179 -24.23 -26.93 5.25
N ARG A 180 -25.35 -26.22 5.05
CA ARG A 180 -26.65 -26.75 4.60
C ARG A 180 -27.28 -26.01 3.40
N VAL A 181 -26.67 -24.93 2.90
CA VAL A 181 -27.22 -24.10 1.81
C VAL A 181 -26.33 -24.24 0.57
N PRO A 182 -26.87 -24.27 -0.66
CA PRO A 182 -26.08 -24.15 -1.87
C PRO A 182 -25.50 -22.72 -1.94
N VAL A 183 -24.20 -22.62 -1.69
CA VAL A 183 -23.47 -21.35 -1.77
C VAL A 183 -22.90 -21.23 -3.17
N PHE A 184 -22.93 -20.04 -3.75
CA PHE A 184 -22.59 -19.76 -5.15
C PHE A 184 -21.08 -19.94 -5.52
N ILE A 185 -20.23 -20.44 -4.62
CA ILE A 185 -18.99 -21.13 -5.02
C ILE A 185 -19.07 -22.63 -4.76
N ASP A 186 -20.19 -23.29 -5.06
CA ASP A 186 -20.18 -24.73 -4.93
C ASP A 186 -19.36 -25.35 -6.07
N GLY A 187 -18.11 -25.67 -5.79
CA GLY A 187 -17.37 -26.67 -6.57
C GLY A 187 -17.96 -28.07 -6.46
N ARG A 188 -19.06 -28.25 -5.74
CA ARG A 188 -19.84 -29.47 -5.73
C ARG A 188 -20.96 -29.29 -6.73
N THR A 189 -20.79 -30.09 -7.77
CA THR A 189 -21.80 -30.68 -8.67
C THR A 189 -22.20 -29.85 -9.91
N PRO A 190 -22.11 -30.45 -11.12
CA PRO A 190 -22.74 -29.95 -12.36
C PRO A 190 -24.28 -29.84 -12.30
N THR A 191 -24.90 -29.98 -11.12
CA THR A 191 -26.34 -29.94 -10.93
C THR A 191 -26.86 -28.54 -10.61
N VAL A 192 -25.98 -27.55 -10.36
CA VAL A 192 -26.36 -26.16 -10.04
C VAL A 192 -25.89 -25.15 -11.10
N TYR A 193 -24.69 -25.33 -11.67
CA TYR A 193 -24.15 -24.43 -12.70
C TYR A 193 -23.50 -25.23 -13.85
N ASP A 194 -23.67 -24.73 -15.07
CA ASP A 194 -23.04 -25.26 -16.27
C ASP A 194 -21.57 -24.83 -16.40
N GLN A 195 -20.89 -25.32 -17.43
CA GLN A 195 -19.50 -24.95 -17.72
C GLN A 195 -19.38 -23.48 -18.16
N ASP A 196 -20.42 -22.92 -18.78
CA ASP A 196 -20.45 -21.56 -19.29
C ASP A 196 -20.35 -20.53 -18.15
N PHE A 197 -20.94 -20.82 -17.00
CA PHE A 197 -20.78 -20.02 -15.79
C PHE A 197 -19.31 -19.77 -15.44
N PHE A 198 -18.47 -20.82 -15.40
CA PHE A 198 -17.06 -20.69 -15.01
C PHE A 198 -16.24 -19.92 -16.05
N TRP A 199 -16.60 -20.06 -17.33
CA TRP A 199 -16.02 -19.25 -18.39
C TRP A 199 -16.38 -17.77 -18.22
N LEU A 200 -17.67 -17.45 -18.00
CA LEU A 200 -18.15 -16.09 -17.73
C LEU A 200 -17.54 -15.50 -16.47
N TYR A 201 -17.44 -16.28 -15.38
CA TYR A 201 -16.83 -15.89 -14.11
C TYR A 201 -15.40 -15.34 -14.31
N SER A 202 -14.57 -16.06 -15.08
CA SER A 202 -13.19 -15.65 -15.35
C SER A 202 -13.07 -14.33 -16.13
N LEU A 203 -14.14 -13.95 -16.83
CA LEU A 203 -14.25 -12.73 -17.61
C LEU A 203 -14.99 -11.61 -16.86
N ALA A 204 -15.84 -11.97 -15.90
CA ALA A 204 -16.69 -11.07 -15.13
C ALA A 204 -15.87 -10.06 -14.34
N GLU A 205 -14.66 -10.40 -13.86
CA GLU A 205 -13.77 -9.43 -13.21
C GLU A 205 -13.14 -8.42 -14.18
N ARG A 206 -13.18 -8.69 -15.49
CA ARG A 206 -12.46 -7.91 -16.51
C ARG A 206 -13.37 -7.11 -17.43
N LYS A 207 -14.64 -7.48 -17.57
CA LYS A 207 -15.62 -6.84 -18.44
C LYS A 207 -16.95 -6.61 -17.71
N ASN A 208 -17.36 -5.35 -17.58
CA ASN A 208 -18.59 -4.97 -16.87
C ASN A 208 -19.83 -5.55 -17.57
N GLU A 209 -19.85 -5.63 -18.90
CA GLU A 209 -20.99 -6.18 -19.63
C GLU A 209 -21.22 -7.66 -19.30
N ILE A 210 -20.13 -8.39 -19.04
CA ILE A 210 -20.21 -9.80 -18.63
C ILE A 210 -20.64 -9.89 -17.17
N TRP A 211 -20.12 -9.03 -16.30
CA TRP A 211 -20.59 -8.92 -14.91
C TRP A 211 -22.11 -8.72 -14.85
N GLN A 212 -22.65 -7.74 -15.58
CA GLN A 212 -24.08 -7.44 -15.59
C GLN A 212 -24.93 -8.62 -16.13
N LYS A 213 -24.44 -9.32 -17.17
CA LYS A 213 -25.09 -10.55 -17.66
C LYS A 213 -25.10 -11.64 -16.59
N LEU A 214 -23.96 -11.89 -15.96
CA LEU A 214 -23.82 -12.92 -14.92
C LEU A 214 -24.73 -12.61 -13.72
N VAL A 215 -24.77 -11.37 -13.25
CA VAL A 215 -25.67 -10.96 -12.15
C VAL A 215 -27.13 -11.23 -12.49
N LYS A 216 -27.55 -10.95 -13.74
CA LYS A 216 -28.93 -11.15 -14.19
C LYS A 216 -29.28 -12.63 -14.39
N GLU A 217 -28.39 -13.37 -15.05
CA GLU A 217 -28.61 -14.77 -15.42
C GLU A 217 -28.62 -15.70 -14.21
N TYR A 218 -27.70 -15.46 -13.27
CA TYR A 218 -27.55 -16.29 -12.08
C TYR A 218 -28.11 -15.62 -10.81
N ASP A 219 -28.82 -14.49 -10.96
CA ASP A 219 -29.50 -13.71 -9.92
C ASP A 219 -28.67 -13.56 -8.63
N VAL A 220 -27.51 -12.92 -8.79
CA VAL A 220 -26.52 -12.70 -7.72
C VAL A 220 -26.98 -11.62 -6.75
N ASP A 221 -26.91 -11.91 -5.46
CA ASP A 221 -27.37 -11.03 -4.37
C ASP A 221 -26.23 -10.56 -3.45
N ILE A 222 -25.16 -11.33 -3.35
CA ILE A 222 -24.04 -11.12 -2.43
C ILE A 222 -22.75 -11.15 -3.25
N VAL A 223 -21.81 -10.26 -2.97
CA VAL A 223 -20.50 -10.25 -3.63
C VAL A 223 -19.39 -10.16 -2.59
N LEU A 224 -18.59 -11.22 -2.46
CA LEU A 224 -17.44 -11.30 -1.56
C LEU A 224 -16.16 -11.34 -2.37
N ILE A 225 -15.44 -10.21 -2.40
CA ILE A 225 -14.26 -10.06 -3.22
C ILE A 225 -13.04 -10.11 -2.32
N ARG A 226 -12.06 -10.93 -2.69
CA ARG A 226 -10.71 -10.88 -2.14
C ARG A 226 -10.10 -9.50 -2.44
N ASP A 227 -9.69 -8.84 -1.38
CA ASP A 227 -9.02 -7.57 -1.42
C ASP A 227 -7.57 -7.70 -1.94
N ASP A 228 -7.42 -7.43 -3.23
CA ASP A 228 -6.11 -7.19 -3.85
C ASP A 228 -5.93 -5.69 -4.21
N ARG A 229 -6.53 -4.76 -3.44
CA ARG A 229 -6.50 -3.28 -3.67
C ARG A 229 -5.06 -2.74 -3.79
N GLU A 230 -4.09 -3.32 -3.09
CA GLU A 230 -2.68 -2.92 -3.18
C GLU A 230 -2.00 -3.36 -4.50
N ILE A 231 -2.57 -4.34 -5.21
CA ILE A 231 -2.02 -4.97 -6.43
C ILE A 231 -2.78 -4.48 -7.69
N GLY A 232 -3.90 -3.77 -7.53
CA GLY A 232 -4.61 -3.09 -8.63
C GLY A 232 -5.59 -3.96 -9.43
N TYR A 233 -5.98 -5.12 -8.89
CA TYR A 233 -6.89 -6.07 -9.57
C TYR A 233 -8.38 -5.89 -9.23
N ALA A 234 -8.74 -4.89 -8.44
CA ALA A 234 -10.12 -4.70 -7.95
C ALA A 234 -11.08 -4.00 -8.95
N ARG A 235 -11.04 -4.38 -10.25
CA ARG A 235 -11.93 -3.76 -11.27
C ARG A 235 -13.41 -3.97 -10.98
N LEU A 236 -13.77 -5.15 -10.48
CA LEU A 236 -15.14 -5.44 -10.06
C LEU A 236 -15.60 -4.51 -8.93
N CYS A 237 -14.74 -4.23 -7.94
CA CYS A 237 -15.06 -3.28 -6.87
C CYS A 237 -15.34 -1.87 -7.42
N ASN A 238 -14.63 -1.41 -8.46
CA ASN A 238 -14.92 -0.11 -9.08
C ASN A 238 -16.37 -0.05 -9.57
N TRP A 239 -16.84 -1.10 -10.27
CA TRP A 239 -18.20 -1.11 -10.79
C TRP A 239 -19.24 -1.22 -9.68
N LEU A 240 -18.97 -2.00 -8.63
CA LEU A 240 -19.86 -2.11 -7.47
C LEU A 240 -19.94 -0.81 -6.65
N ASP A 241 -18.84 -0.06 -6.56
CA ASP A 241 -18.79 1.24 -5.89
C ASP A 241 -19.57 2.33 -6.65
N GLU A 242 -19.75 2.15 -7.96
CA GLU A 242 -20.48 3.07 -8.85
C GLU A 242 -21.95 2.65 -9.06
N ASP A 243 -22.26 1.37 -8.93
CA ASP A 243 -23.60 0.83 -9.12
C ASP A 243 -24.47 1.05 -7.87
N GLU A 244 -25.52 1.85 -8.01
CA GLU A 244 -26.41 2.18 -6.90
C GLU A 244 -27.16 0.98 -6.30
N LYS A 245 -27.23 -0.14 -7.03
CA LYS A 245 -27.86 -1.38 -6.56
C LYS A 245 -27.03 -2.12 -5.53
N TRP A 246 -25.73 -1.84 -5.43
CA TRP A 246 -24.81 -2.54 -4.54
C TRP A 246 -24.38 -1.64 -3.39
N ARG A 247 -24.22 -2.23 -2.20
CA ARG A 247 -23.70 -1.51 -1.02
C ARG A 247 -22.65 -2.35 -0.34
N LEU A 248 -21.50 -1.72 -0.10
CA LEU A 248 -20.47 -2.26 0.79
C LEU A 248 -21.03 -2.27 2.21
N VAL A 249 -21.06 -3.43 2.87
CA VAL A 249 -21.59 -3.56 4.24
C VAL A 249 -20.53 -3.98 5.25
N ALA A 250 -19.51 -4.70 4.79
CA ALA A 250 -18.39 -5.14 5.61
C ALA A 250 -17.12 -5.27 4.79
N PHE A 251 -15.98 -5.14 5.44
CA PHE A 251 -14.67 -5.37 4.85
C PHE A 251 -13.65 -5.65 5.94
N ASP A 252 -12.54 -6.24 5.54
CA ASP A 252 -11.33 -6.38 6.34
C ASP A 252 -10.08 -6.18 5.45
N ASP A 253 -8.92 -6.53 5.98
CA ASP A 253 -7.64 -6.44 5.28
C ASP A 253 -7.47 -7.49 4.18
N GLU A 254 -8.41 -8.42 4.06
CA GLU A 254 -8.38 -9.54 3.12
C GLU A 254 -9.57 -9.52 2.15
N SER A 255 -10.75 -8.98 2.52
CA SER A 255 -11.93 -8.91 1.66
C SER A 255 -12.77 -7.64 1.76
N VAL A 256 -13.66 -7.50 0.79
CA VAL A 256 -14.81 -6.60 0.80
C VAL A 256 -16.09 -7.38 0.52
N LEU A 257 -17.18 -7.04 1.21
CA LEU A 257 -18.50 -7.65 1.09
C LEU A 257 -19.53 -6.62 0.66
N TYR A 258 -20.13 -6.85 -0.50
CA TYR A 258 -21.25 -6.09 -1.03
C TYR A 258 -22.53 -6.91 -0.98
N LEU A 259 -23.64 -6.22 -0.71
CA LEU A 259 -24.99 -6.77 -0.80
C LEU A 259 -25.80 -5.98 -1.83
N ARG A 260 -26.67 -6.68 -2.56
CA ARG A 260 -27.65 -6.07 -3.45
C ARG A 260 -28.78 -5.49 -2.62
N LYS A 261 -29.09 -4.21 -2.81
CA LYS A 261 -30.10 -3.48 -2.03
C LYS A 261 -31.49 -4.10 -2.13
N ASP A 262 -31.88 -4.53 -3.33
CA ASP A 262 -33.21 -5.10 -3.58
C ASP A 262 -33.40 -6.43 -2.84
N SER A 263 -32.31 -7.18 -2.65
CA SER A 263 -32.32 -8.46 -1.95
C SER A 263 -32.15 -8.29 -0.43
N PHE A 264 -31.50 -7.20 0.03
CA PHE A 264 -31.20 -6.93 1.44
C PHE A 264 -31.44 -5.47 1.85
N PRO A 265 -32.68 -4.94 1.76
CA PRO A 265 -32.96 -3.52 1.96
C PRO A 265 -32.60 -3.05 3.39
N GLU A 266 -33.05 -3.77 4.42
CA GLU A 266 -32.79 -3.40 5.83
C GLU A 266 -31.30 -3.42 6.18
N LEU A 267 -30.57 -4.44 5.71
CA LEU A 267 -29.14 -4.57 5.98
C LEU A 267 -28.33 -3.51 5.25
N THR A 268 -28.66 -3.22 4.00
CA THR A 268 -27.96 -2.21 3.21
C THR A 268 -28.26 -0.79 3.69
N GLU A 269 -29.44 -0.51 4.23
CA GLU A 269 -29.75 0.77 4.87
C GLU A 269 -29.02 0.95 6.20
N ARG A 270 -28.99 -0.08 7.04
CA ARG A 270 -28.38 0.00 8.39
C ARG A 270 -26.86 -0.09 8.38
N TRP A 271 -26.31 -0.93 7.51
CA TRP A 271 -24.88 -1.28 7.51
C TRP A 271 -24.14 -0.81 6.26
N GLY A 272 -24.85 -0.46 5.19
CA GLY A 272 -24.24 -0.05 3.93
C GLY A 272 -23.53 1.29 4.04
N PHE A 273 -22.33 1.36 3.47
CA PHE A 273 -21.62 2.61 3.22
C PHE A 273 -22.04 3.14 1.84
N LYS A 274 -22.42 4.41 1.77
CA LYS A 274 -22.86 5.07 0.54
C LYS A 274 -21.71 5.72 -0.21
N TYR A 275 -20.73 6.26 0.50
CA TYR A 275 -19.64 7.06 -0.07
C TYR A 275 -18.28 6.42 0.09
N LEU A 276 -18.10 5.48 1.01
CA LEU A 276 -16.85 4.73 1.14
C LEU A 276 -16.63 3.84 -0.08
N ARG A 277 -15.53 4.08 -0.81
CA ARG A 277 -15.15 3.32 -2.00
C ARG A 277 -13.83 2.59 -1.77
N PRO A 278 -13.85 1.31 -1.40
CA PRO A 278 -12.66 0.49 -1.25
C PRO A 278 -11.73 0.50 -2.46
N SER A 279 -12.29 0.63 -3.65
CA SER A 279 -11.52 0.49 -4.89
C SER A 279 -10.55 1.65 -5.16
N ASP A 280 -10.83 2.85 -4.63
CA ASP A 280 -10.00 4.04 -4.83
C ASP A 280 -9.22 4.43 -3.56
N LEU A 281 -8.06 3.79 -3.38
CA LEU A 281 -7.11 4.09 -2.28
C LEU A 281 -6.60 5.53 -2.27
N SER A 282 -6.70 6.25 -3.38
CA SER A 282 -6.30 7.66 -3.47
C SER A 282 -7.39 8.59 -2.98
N MET A 283 -8.62 8.10 -2.89
CA MET A 283 -9.84 8.90 -2.73
C MET A 283 -9.89 10.06 -3.74
N ASP A 284 -9.51 9.81 -4.99
CA ASP A 284 -9.58 10.81 -6.05
C ASP A 284 -11.02 11.27 -6.28
N TYR A 285 -12.00 10.37 -6.10
CA TYR A 285 -13.43 10.74 -6.11
C TYR A 285 -13.77 11.81 -5.07
N ALA A 286 -13.19 11.72 -3.87
CA ALA A 286 -13.42 12.70 -2.81
C ALA A 286 -12.63 13.98 -3.03
N LYS A 287 -11.37 13.88 -3.50
CA LYS A 287 -10.54 15.04 -3.85
C LYS A 287 -11.14 15.90 -4.95
N LYS A 288 -11.81 15.29 -5.94
CA LYS A 288 -12.54 16.00 -7.01
C LYS A 288 -13.76 16.76 -6.49
N ARG A 289 -14.35 16.31 -5.37
CA ARG A 289 -15.51 16.92 -4.70
C ARG A 289 -15.11 17.66 -3.42
N LYS A 290 -13.87 18.17 -3.35
CA LYS A 290 -13.34 18.86 -2.16
C LYS A 290 -14.14 20.11 -1.76
N ASP A 291 -14.88 20.69 -2.70
CA ASP A 291 -15.67 21.91 -2.49
C ASP A 291 -17.14 21.60 -2.12
N ASP A 292 -17.52 20.31 -2.07
CA ASP A 292 -18.85 19.83 -1.66
C ASP A 292 -18.83 19.44 -0.17
N GLU A 293 -19.13 20.42 0.69
CA GLU A 293 -19.05 20.25 2.14
C GLU A 293 -20.03 19.23 2.71
N ASP A 294 -21.23 19.13 2.15
CA ASP A 294 -22.25 18.19 2.61
C ASP A 294 -21.84 16.74 2.32
N PHE A 295 -21.28 16.50 1.13
CA PHE A 295 -20.68 15.22 0.79
C PHE A 295 -19.52 14.87 1.72
N LEU A 296 -18.58 15.80 1.95
CA LEU A 296 -17.44 15.54 2.81
C LEU A 296 -17.89 15.27 4.26
N ARG A 297 -18.88 16.01 4.77
CA ARG A 297 -19.45 15.76 6.10
C ARG A 297 -20.06 14.37 6.20
N ALA A 298 -20.85 13.96 5.21
CA ALA A 298 -21.45 12.64 5.20
C ALA A 298 -20.40 11.51 5.09
N LEU A 299 -19.40 11.69 4.22
CA LEU A 299 -18.27 10.76 4.08
C LEU A 299 -17.47 10.64 5.39
N ARG A 300 -17.26 11.74 6.12
CA ARG A 300 -16.57 11.72 7.41
C ARG A 300 -17.28 10.83 8.43
N GLU A 301 -18.59 10.97 8.54
CA GLU A 301 -19.36 10.19 9.51
C GLU A 301 -19.38 8.70 9.13
N GLU A 302 -19.45 8.37 7.83
CA GLU A 302 -19.25 7.00 7.36
C GLU A 302 -17.86 6.45 7.70
N LEU A 303 -16.79 7.23 7.50
CA LEU A 303 -15.42 6.82 7.80
C LEU A 303 -15.19 6.60 9.30
N LYS A 304 -15.76 7.45 10.15
CA LYS A 304 -15.73 7.26 11.60
C LYS A 304 -16.46 6.00 12.02
N GLU A 305 -17.64 5.75 11.45
CA GLU A 305 -18.41 4.56 11.71
C GLU A 305 -17.66 3.31 11.24
N ALA A 306 -17.00 3.35 10.08
CA ALA A 306 -16.12 2.30 9.60
C ALA A 306 -14.95 2.04 10.57
N CYS A 307 -14.31 3.08 11.11
CA CYS A 307 -13.25 2.95 12.11
C CYS A 307 -13.76 2.32 13.42
N ARG A 308 -15.01 2.60 13.81
CA ARG A 308 -15.65 2.03 15.00
C ARG A 308 -16.01 0.55 14.80
N ARG A 309 -16.54 0.21 13.62
CA ARG A 309 -16.96 -1.17 13.27
C ARG A 309 -15.77 -2.09 13.02
N PHE A 310 -14.71 -1.58 12.39
CA PHE A 310 -13.54 -2.35 11.97
C PHE A 310 -12.24 -1.79 12.59
N PRO A 311 -12.09 -1.81 13.93
CA PRO A 311 -10.98 -1.13 14.61
C PRO A 311 -9.61 -1.79 14.39
N ARG A 312 -9.60 -3.07 13.96
CA ARG A 312 -8.37 -3.81 13.62
C ARG A 312 -7.95 -3.65 12.16
N ASP A 313 -8.85 -3.21 11.29
CA ASP A 313 -8.52 -2.94 9.90
C ASP A 313 -7.78 -1.60 9.81
N PHE A 314 -6.84 -1.50 8.88
CA PHE A 314 -6.08 -0.28 8.62
C PHE A 314 -6.76 0.64 7.59
N TYR A 315 -7.58 0.10 6.68
CA TYR A 315 -8.20 0.88 5.61
C TYR A 315 -9.10 2.03 6.10
N PRO A 316 -10.00 1.85 7.09
CA PRO A 316 -10.86 2.95 7.56
C PRO A 316 -10.03 4.13 8.07
N PHE A 317 -8.99 3.85 8.85
CA PHE A 317 -8.10 4.87 9.40
C PHE A 317 -7.26 5.53 8.31
N TYR A 318 -6.82 4.76 7.32
CA TYR A 318 -6.11 5.30 6.16
C TYR A 318 -7.02 6.26 5.37
N TYR A 319 -8.25 5.86 5.03
CA TYR A 319 -9.22 6.73 4.33
C TYR A 319 -9.58 7.97 5.15
N LEU A 320 -9.78 7.82 6.47
CA LEU A 320 -10.00 8.95 7.37
C LEU A 320 -8.83 9.94 7.34
N ALA A 321 -7.59 9.44 7.24
CA ALA A 321 -6.44 10.32 7.11
C ALA A 321 -6.41 11.08 5.79
N ILE A 322 -6.71 10.42 4.67
CA ILE A 322 -6.78 11.09 3.36
C ILE A 322 -7.90 12.14 3.36
N TYR A 323 -9.05 11.83 3.97
CA TYR A 323 -10.12 12.81 4.21
C TYR A 323 -9.60 14.07 4.91
N HIS A 324 -8.86 13.90 6.01
CA HIS A 324 -8.28 15.04 6.73
C HIS A 324 -7.22 15.80 5.90
N GLN A 325 -6.44 15.11 5.07
CA GLN A 325 -5.51 15.76 4.15
C GLN A 325 -6.22 16.63 3.10
N ILE A 326 -7.46 16.31 2.69
CA ILE A 326 -8.25 17.11 1.73
C ILE A 326 -8.54 18.51 2.30
N TYR A 327 -8.91 18.61 3.58
CA TYR A 327 -9.12 19.90 4.26
C TYR A 327 -7.81 20.67 4.43
N GLY A 328 -6.74 19.98 4.81
CA GLY A 328 -5.39 20.55 4.84
C GLY A 328 -5.13 21.64 5.88
N THR A 329 -6.08 21.95 6.77
CA THR A 329 -5.85 22.83 7.92
C THR A 329 -4.89 22.18 8.92
N GLU A 330 -4.21 22.97 9.75
CA GLU A 330 -3.22 22.42 10.68
C GLU A 330 -3.80 21.35 11.61
N ASP A 331 -5.00 21.57 12.12
CA ASP A 331 -5.70 20.62 12.98
C ASP A 331 -6.04 19.34 12.21
N HIS A 332 -6.64 19.47 11.01
CA HIS A 332 -6.93 18.32 10.15
C HIS A 332 -5.67 17.52 9.84
N LEU A 333 -4.54 18.16 9.57
CA LEU A 333 -3.28 17.47 9.35
C LEU A 333 -2.79 16.72 10.62
N LYS A 334 -3.04 17.24 11.83
CA LYS A 334 -2.74 16.52 13.08
C LYS A 334 -3.62 15.28 13.22
N GLU A 335 -4.91 15.37 12.92
CA GLU A 335 -5.80 14.20 12.91
C GLU A 335 -5.41 13.18 11.83
N ALA A 336 -5.00 13.63 10.64
CA ALA A 336 -4.47 12.75 9.60
C ALA A 336 -3.24 11.96 10.07
N VAL A 337 -2.31 12.60 10.79
CA VAL A 337 -1.15 11.90 11.40
C VAL A 337 -1.61 10.85 12.41
N ALA A 338 -2.59 11.16 13.27
CA ALA A 338 -3.10 10.22 14.24
C ALA A 338 -3.76 9.01 13.58
N ALA A 339 -4.57 9.24 12.55
CA ALA A 339 -5.23 8.18 11.79
C ALA A 339 -4.22 7.32 11.00
N LEU A 340 -3.21 7.93 10.36
CA LEU A 340 -2.13 7.18 9.67
C LEU A 340 -1.32 6.32 10.63
N ARG A 341 -1.03 6.83 11.84
CA ARG A 341 -0.33 6.03 12.86
C ARG A 341 -1.15 4.82 13.29
N LYS A 342 -2.47 4.96 13.44
CA LYS A 342 -3.36 3.81 13.71
C LYS A 342 -3.37 2.81 12.55
N ALA A 343 -3.51 3.29 11.31
CA ALA A 343 -3.44 2.44 10.13
C ALA A 343 -2.12 1.64 10.06
N ILE A 344 -0.99 2.31 10.30
CA ILE A 344 0.34 1.68 10.31
C ILE A 344 0.51 0.71 11.49
N ALA A 345 -0.07 1.01 12.65
CA ALA A 345 -0.04 0.10 13.80
C ALA A 345 -0.81 -1.20 13.49
N ASN A 346 -1.95 -1.08 12.80
CA ASN A 346 -2.73 -2.24 12.35
C ASN A 346 -2.03 -3.01 11.22
N ARG A 347 -1.31 -2.33 10.31
CA ARG A 347 -0.52 -2.96 9.24
C ARG A 347 0.88 -2.34 9.09
N PRO A 348 1.89 -2.84 9.83
CA PRO A 348 3.25 -2.28 9.84
C PRO A 348 4.02 -2.38 8.51
N HIS A 349 3.53 -3.17 7.54
CA HIS A 349 4.13 -3.33 6.22
C HIS A 349 3.43 -2.49 5.14
N PHE A 350 2.47 -1.64 5.51
CA PHE A 350 1.72 -0.81 4.58
C PHE A 350 2.54 0.40 4.10
N ALA A 351 3.27 0.23 2.99
CA ALA A 351 4.17 1.25 2.46
C ALA A 351 3.48 2.58 2.13
N ARG A 352 2.24 2.54 1.59
CA ARG A 352 1.48 3.74 1.23
C ARG A 352 1.09 4.57 2.46
N GLY A 353 0.76 3.92 3.58
CA GLY A 353 0.51 4.60 4.85
C GLY A 353 1.72 5.41 5.34
N TYR A 354 2.93 4.86 5.24
CA TYR A 354 4.16 5.60 5.58
C TYR A 354 4.46 6.75 4.61
N TYR A 355 4.16 6.57 3.32
CA TYR A 355 4.31 7.63 2.31
C TYR A 355 3.39 8.82 2.63
N GLU A 356 2.11 8.55 2.89
CA GLU A 356 1.13 9.59 3.24
C GLU A 356 1.46 10.24 4.59
N LEU A 357 1.96 9.47 5.55
CA LEU A 357 2.44 10.01 6.83
C LEU A 357 3.60 10.99 6.61
N GLY A 358 4.56 10.63 5.75
CA GLY A 358 5.66 11.50 5.36
C GLY A 358 5.21 12.80 4.72
N PHE A 359 4.25 12.73 3.80
CA PHE A 359 3.64 13.89 3.16
C PHE A 359 2.93 14.81 4.18
N THR A 360 2.09 14.25 5.05
CA THR A 360 1.36 15.02 6.07
C THR A 360 2.32 15.68 7.07
N LEU A 361 3.36 14.98 7.51
CA LEU A 361 4.36 15.51 8.44
C LEU A 361 5.19 16.64 7.81
N LEU A 362 5.51 16.54 6.50
CA LEU A 362 6.16 17.63 5.77
C LEU A 362 5.29 18.89 5.76
N LYS A 363 3.97 18.76 5.56
CA LYS A 363 3.03 19.88 5.60
C LYS A 363 2.95 20.52 7.00
N LEU A 364 3.01 19.71 8.05
CA LEU A 364 3.12 20.15 9.45
C LEU A 364 4.51 20.66 9.84
N LYS A 365 5.45 20.77 8.90
CA LYS A 365 6.84 21.21 9.14
C LYS A 365 7.63 20.31 10.11
N ARG A 366 7.17 19.08 10.35
CA ARG A 366 7.83 18.06 11.18
C ARG A 366 8.80 17.25 10.33
N TYR A 367 9.84 17.93 9.84
CA TYR A 367 10.69 17.41 8.76
C TYR A 367 11.46 16.14 9.11
N GLY A 368 11.98 16.03 10.35
CA GLY A 368 12.72 14.84 10.79
C GLY A 368 11.86 13.57 10.79
N GLU A 369 10.63 13.67 11.30
CA GLU A 369 9.68 12.56 11.29
C GLU A 369 9.21 12.23 9.86
N ALA A 370 9.03 13.24 9.00
CA ALA A 370 8.71 13.04 7.60
C ALA A 370 9.79 12.22 6.88
N VAL A 371 11.07 12.54 7.10
CA VAL A 371 12.20 11.77 6.55
C VAL A 371 12.16 10.31 7.01
N THR A 372 11.92 10.07 8.30
CA THR A 372 11.83 8.71 8.86
C THR A 372 10.70 7.91 8.21
N ALA A 373 9.51 8.49 8.12
CA ALA A 373 8.36 7.85 7.49
C ALA A 373 8.60 7.54 6.00
N LEU A 374 9.10 8.51 5.23
CA LEU A 374 9.39 8.32 3.80
C LEU A 374 10.45 7.25 3.55
N LYS A 375 11.52 7.21 4.36
CA LYS A 375 12.54 6.15 4.27
C LYS A 375 11.94 4.77 4.54
N LYS A 376 11.08 4.65 5.55
CA LYS A 376 10.41 3.38 5.87
C LYS A 376 9.49 2.94 4.72
N ALA A 377 8.72 3.87 4.15
CA ALA A 377 7.92 3.63 2.95
C ALA A 377 8.78 3.03 1.82
N MET A 378 9.91 3.67 1.52
CA MET A 378 10.82 3.26 0.44
C MET A 378 11.56 1.95 0.71
N SER A 379 11.78 1.58 1.98
CA SER A 379 12.32 0.26 2.34
C SER A 379 11.31 -0.87 2.18
N LEU A 380 10.02 -0.57 2.39
CA LEU A 380 8.95 -1.54 2.24
C LEU A 380 8.60 -1.76 0.76
N LYS A 381 8.62 -0.68 -0.04
CA LYS A 381 8.26 -0.73 -1.45
C LYS A 381 9.22 0.14 -2.31
N PRO A 382 10.21 -0.47 -3.01
CA PRO A 382 11.20 0.27 -3.80
C PRO A 382 10.64 1.04 -5.02
N ASP A 383 9.46 0.64 -5.51
CA ASP A 383 8.71 1.17 -6.66
C ASP A 383 7.64 2.22 -6.26
N LEU A 384 7.76 2.83 -5.08
CA LEU A 384 6.88 3.94 -4.69
C LEU A 384 6.86 5.09 -5.73
N PRO A 385 5.75 5.88 -5.75
CA PRO A 385 5.62 7.04 -6.61
C PRO A 385 6.85 7.95 -6.55
N PRO A 386 7.29 8.55 -7.67
CA PRO A 386 8.44 9.45 -7.69
C PRO A 386 8.34 10.54 -6.61
N ASP A 387 7.14 11.03 -6.33
CA ASP A 387 6.86 12.07 -5.34
C ASP A 387 7.41 11.78 -3.93
N ALA A 388 7.62 10.52 -3.57
CA ALA A 388 8.29 10.16 -2.31
C ALA A 388 9.71 10.78 -2.22
N TYR A 389 10.44 10.80 -3.34
CA TYR A 389 11.76 11.43 -3.43
C TYR A 389 11.68 12.96 -3.40
N TYR A 390 10.61 13.54 -3.95
CA TYR A 390 10.36 14.98 -3.87
C TYR A 390 10.11 15.40 -2.43
N TYR A 391 9.20 14.74 -1.72
CA TYR A 391 8.91 15.03 -0.32
C TYR A 391 10.14 14.82 0.56
N LEU A 392 10.91 13.74 0.32
CA LEU A 392 12.14 13.48 1.05
C LEU A 392 13.18 14.59 0.84
N GLY A 393 13.34 15.03 -0.41
CA GLY A 393 14.24 16.12 -0.77
C GLY A 393 13.82 17.46 -0.20
N ALA A 394 12.53 17.76 -0.21
CA ALA A 394 11.97 18.96 0.41
C ALA A 394 12.16 18.94 1.93
N SER A 395 11.90 17.82 2.61
CA SER A 395 12.16 17.67 4.04
C SER A 395 13.63 17.90 4.39
N TYR A 396 14.56 17.31 3.63
CA TYR A 396 16.00 17.54 3.84
C TYR A 396 16.42 18.99 3.63
N TYR A 397 15.88 19.65 2.61
CA TYR A 397 16.16 21.04 2.34
C TYR A 397 15.74 21.93 3.52
N GLN A 398 14.55 21.69 4.07
CA GLN A 398 14.03 22.46 5.20
C GLN A 398 14.81 22.19 6.51
N MET A 399 15.42 21.02 6.64
CA MET A 399 16.33 20.70 7.75
C MET A 399 17.74 21.31 7.57
N GLY A 400 18.03 21.94 6.43
CA GLY A 400 19.36 22.45 6.10
C GLY A 400 20.35 21.38 5.63
N ASP A 401 19.91 20.13 5.45
CA ASP A 401 20.73 19.05 4.92
C ASP A 401 20.76 19.09 3.39
N ILE A 402 21.50 20.06 2.87
CA ILE A 402 21.49 20.42 1.45
C ILE A 402 22.04 19.29 0.57
N ASP A 403 23.03 18.52 1.04
CA ASP A 403 23.62 17.44 0.24
C ASP A 403 22.62 16.29 0.04
N ARG A 404 21.91 15.88 1.10
CA ARG A 404 20.86 14.85 0.98
C ARG A 404 19.65 15.37 0.22
N ALA A 405 19.31 16.66 0.37
CA ALA A 405 18.25 17.31 -0.42
C ALA A 405 18.53 17.23 -1.92
N ILE A 406 19.73 17.64 -2.36
CA ILE A 406 20.15 17.56 -3.77
C ILE A 406 20.07 16.12 -4.27
N LYS A 407 20.59 15.15 -3.51
CA LYS A 407 20.58 13.73 -3.91
C LYS A 407 19.16 13.20 -4.12
N ALA A 408 18.24 13.52 -3.21
CA ALA A 408 16.85 13.09 -3.29
C ALA A 408 16.10 13.78 -4.45
N LEU A 409 16.23 15.10 -4.59
CA LEU A 409 15.57 15.87 -5.66
C LEU A 409 16.11 15.55 -7.06
N GLU A 410 17.40 15.26 -7.21
CA GLU A 410 17.95 14.75 -8.47
C GLU A 410 17.38 13.37 -8.82
N LYS A 411 17.23 12.49 -7.82
CA LYS A 411 16.61 11.18 -8.03
C LYS A 411 15.12 11.31 -8.39
N TYR A 412 14.41 12.25 -7.75
CA TYR A 412 13.04 12.61 -8.14
C TYR A 412 12.97 13.05 -9.60
N LYS A 413 13.75 14.07 -10.00
CA LYS A 413 13.79 14.59 -11.37
C LYS A 413 14.08 13.50 -12.40
N ARG A 414 15.01 12.57 -12.12
CA ARG A 414 15.28 11.43 -13.00
C ARG A 414 14.11 10.47 -13.13
N LYS A 415 13.41 10.17 -12.02
CA LYS A 415 12.26 9.25 -12.03
C LYS A 415 11.00 9.87 -12.62
N ALA A 416 10.73 11.13 -12.34
CA ALA A 416 9.55 11.84 -12.83
C ALA A 416 9.68 12.25 -14.30
N GLY A 417 10.90 12.45 -14.81
CA GLY A 417 11.15 12.80 -16.19
C GLY A 417 10.42 14.09 -16.59
N LEU A 418 9.60 14.03 -17.64
CA LEU A 418 8.77 15.14 -18.10
C LEU A 418 7.72 15.58 -17.07
N GLY A 419 7.30 14.69 -16.16
CA GLY A 419 6.37 15.00 -15.08
C GLY A 419 7.02 15.63 -13.83
N THR A 420 8.24 16.16 -13.94
CA THR A 420 8.93 16.80 -12.80
C THR A 420 8.19 18.08 -12.37
N ARG A 421 7.75 18.13 -11.10
CA ARG A 421 7.13 19.31 -10.48
C ARG A 421 8.01 20.56 -10.55
N VAL A 422 7.38 21.72 -10.75
CA VAL A 422 8.06 23.04 -10.78
C VAL A 422 8.78 23.31 -9.47
N GLU A 423 8.14 22.98 -8.35
CA GLU A 423 8.69 23.15 -7.00
C GLU A 423 9.97 22.35 -6.79
N ALA A 424 10.12 21.21 -7.46
CA ALA A 424 11.36 20.45 -7.39
C ALA A 424 12.52 21.21 -8.04
N TYR A 425 12.30 21.90 -9.18
CA TYR A 425 13.30 22.78 -9.76
C TYR A 425 13.64 23.95 -8.86
N ARG A 426 12.64 24.53 -8.19
CA ARG A 426 12.84 25.60 -7.19
C ARG A 426 13.74 25.15 -6.04
N PHE A 427 13.40 24.05 -5.38
CA PHE A 427 14.19 23.52 -4.25
C PHE A 427 15.59 23.11 -4.70
N LEU A 428 15.72 22.45 -5.84
CA LEU A 428 16.99 22.00 -6.37
C LEU A 428 17.88 23.20 -6.78
N GLY A 429 17.29 24.23 -7.39
CA GLY A 429 17.97 25.47 -7.75
C GLY A 429 18.50 26.22 -6.53
N ARG A 430 17.68 26.37 -5.49
CA ARG A 430 18.09 27.00 -4.22
C ARG A 430 19.17 26.19 -3.49
N ALA A 431 19.01 24.86 -3.45
CA ALA A 431 20.01 23.96 -2.88
C ALA A 431 21.36 24.07 -3.60
N TYR A 432 21.35 24.12 -4.94
CA TYR A 432 22.57 24.34 -5.72
C TYR A 432 23.17 25.73 -5.50
N LEU A 433 22.35 26.77 -5.39
CA LEU A 433 22.81 28.12 -5.10
C LEU A 433 23.51 28.20 -3.73
N GLN A 434 22.95 27.55 -2.69
CA GLN A 434 23.56 27.50 -1.37
C GLN A 434 24.91 26.76 -1.35
N LYS A 435 25.09 25.78 -2.25
CA LYS A 435 26.38 25.11 -2.49
C LYS A 435 27.27 25.83 -3.52
N TYR A 436 26.92 27.05 -3.92
CA TYR A 436 27.60 27.86 -4.93
C TYR A 436 27.79 27.15 -6.29
N LYS A 437 26.93 26.17 -6.62
CA LYS A 437 26.90 25.48 -7.92
C LYS A 437 26.08 26.28 -8.92
N LEU A 438 26.55 27.51 -9.20
CA LEU A 438 25.80 28.55 -9.91
C LEU A 438 25.25 28.11 -11.28
N ARG A 439 26.03 27.38 -12.08
CA ARG A 439 25.56 26.88 -13.39
C ARG A 439 24.39 25.91 -13.27
N LYS A 440 24.43 25.00 -12.28
CA LYS A 440 23.34 24.05 -12.02
C LYS A 440 22.10 24.75 -11.46
N ALA A 441 22.31 25.71 -10.55
CA ALA A 441 21.24 26.56 -10.04
C ALA A 441 20.52 27.31 -11.17
N LEU A 442 21.29 27.96 -12.06
CA LEU A 442 20.73 28.67 -13.22
C LEU A 442 19.91 27.74 -14.12
N SER A 443 20.41 26.53 -14.40
CA SER A 443 19.67 25.56 -15.20
C SER A 443 18.33 25.17 -14.56
N CYS A 444 18.26 25.07 -13.24
CA CYS A 444 17.02 24.76 -12.54
C CYS A 444 16.04 25.94 -12.60
N PHE A 445 16.51 27.15 -12.29
CA PHE A 445 15.65 28.34 -12.32
C PHE A 445 15.19 28.71 -13.73
N LYS A 446 15.97 28.44 -14.77
CA LYS A 446 15.51 28.58 -16.17
C LYS A 446 14.33 27.65 -16.48
N ARG A 447 14.37 26.41 -16.00
CA ARG A 447 13.24 25.47 -16.15
C ARG A 447 12.03 25.91 -15.34
N GLU A 448 12.24 26.38 -14.12
CA GLU A 448 11.17 26.99 -13.31
C GLU A 448 10.53 28.18 -14.03
N ALA A 449 11.34 29.11 -14.55
CA ALA A 449 10.86 30.29 -15.27
C ALA A 449 10.09 29.95 -16.55
N TYR A 450 10.48 28.89 -17.24
CA TYR A 450 9.77 28.40 -18.42
C TYR A 450 8.40 27.81 -18.08
N LEU A 451 8.29 27.10 -16.95
CA LEU A 451 7.05 26.39 -16.56
C LEU A 451 6.07 27.28 -15.79
N ALA A 452 6.55 28.06 -14.83
CA ALA A 452 5.74 28.97 -14.04
C ALA A 452 6.60 30.14 -13.55
N PRO A 453 6.74 31.22 -14.35
CA PRO A 453 7.53 32.37 -13.97
C PRO A 453 6.89 33.12 -12.81
N THR A 454 7.66 33.31 -11.73
CA THR A 454 7.28 34.18 -10.60
C THR A 454 8.35 35.24 -10.35
N TRP A 455 8.03 36.26 -9.56
CA TRP A 455 9.02 37.27 -9.18
C TRP A 455 10.18 36.62 -8.40
N GLU A 456 9.93 35.61 -7.57
CA GLU A 456 10.96 34.86 -6.84
C GLU A 456 11.88 34.10 -7.81
N THR A 457 11.33 33.59 -8.90
CA THR A 457 12.09 32.85 -9.90
C THR A 457 13.11 33.78 -10.57
N TYR A 458 12.67 34.96 -11.02
CA TYR A 458 13.55 35.97 -11.60
C TYR A 458 14.54 36.55 -10.58
N ALA A 459 14.12 36.76 -9.33
CA ALA A 459 15.03 37.16 -8.26
C ALA A 459 16.15 36.14 -8.03
N ASN A 460 15.81 34.83 -7.98
CA ASN A 460 16.81 33.77 -7.82
C ASN A 460 17.76 33.69 -9.03
N MET A 461 17.24 33.88 -10.26
CA MET A 461 18.07 33.97 -11.46
C MET A 461 19.01 35.18 -11.42
N GLY A 462 18.52 36.34 -10.97
CA GLY A 462 19.31 37.56 -10.79
C GLY A 462 20.47 37.34 -9.83
N ILE A 463 20.22 36.71 -8.68
CA ILE A 463 21.27 36.35 -7.71
C ILE A 463 22.32 35.43 -8.34
N VAL A 464 21.89 34.42 -9.09
CA VAL A 464 22.81 33.49 -9.77
C VAL A 464 23.63 34.20 -10.84
N TYR A 465 23.02 35.07 -11.67
CA TYR A 465 23.74 35.83 -12.69
C TYR A 465 24.71 36.84 -12.08
N PHE A 466 24.34 37.49 -10.98
CA PHE A 466 25.22 38.38 -10.23
C PHE A 466 26.45 37.62 -9.70
N GLY A 467 26.24 36.42 -9.13
CA GLY A 467 27.34 35.54 -8.70
C GLY A 467 28.24 35.08 -9.86
N LEU A 468 27.67 34.90 -11.07
CA LEU A 468 28.41 34.58 -12.30
C LEU A 468 29.08 35.79 -12.96
N GLN A 469 29.04 36.98 -12.34
CA GLN A 469 29.51 38.26 -12.90
C GLN A 469 28.83 38.66 -14.23
N LYS A 470 27.67 38.09 -14.55
CA LYS A 470 26.86 38.47 -15.72
C LYS A 470 25.90 39.59 -15.33
N LEU A 471 26.46 40.76 -15.04
CA LEU A 471 25.76 41.87 -14.40
C LEU A 471 24.57 42.41 -15.21
N ASN A 472 24.68 42.48 -16.55
CA ASN A 472 23.55 42.86 -17.40
C ASN A 472 22.38 41.88 -17.28
N SER A 473 22.64 40.57 -17.36
CA SER A 473 21.59 39.56 -17.18
C SER A 473 21.01 39.55 -15.76
N ALA A 474 21.84 39.87 -14.75
CA ALA A 474 21.38 40.03 -13.37
C ALA A 474 20.42 41.22 -13.25
N ARG A 475 20.79 42.36 -13.81
CA ARG A 475 19.94 43.56 -13.88
C ARG A 475 18.61 43.24 -14.54
N ASP A 476 18.60 42.65 -15.73
CA ASP A 476 17.37 42.35 -16.47
C ASP A 476 16.45 41.42 -15.66
N CYS A 477 17.02 40.44 -14.96
CA CYS A 477 16.24 39.55 -14.08
C CYS A 477 15.68 40.28 -12.86
N PHE A 478 16.48 41.11 -12.20
CA PHE A 478 16.01 41.88 -11.04
C PHE A 478 14.98 42.94 -11.43
N GLU A 479 15.14 43.64 -12.55
CA GLU A 479 14.14 44.59 -13.08
C GLU A 479 12.80 43.88 -13.34
N ARG A 480 12.82 42.70 -13.97
CA ARG A 480 11.61 41.87 -14.14
C ARG A 480 11.00 41.43 -12.80
N ALA A 481 11.82 41.06 -11.82
CA ALA A 481 11.32 40.69 -10.50
C ALA A 481 10.66 41.90 -9.81
N VAL A 482 11.26 43.10 -9.91
CA VAL A 482 10.70 44.36 -9.38
C VAL A 482 9.43 44.77 -10.11
N SER A 483 9.33 44.60 -11.42
CA SER A 483 8.10 44.93 -12.15
C SER A 483 6.93 44.04 -11.74
N MET A 484 7.20 42.78 -11.36
CA MET A 484 6.20 41.84 -10.85
C MET A 484 5.85 42.05 -9.37
N ASN A 485 6.86 42.40 -8.54
CA ASN A 485 6.66 42.73 -7.12
C ASN A 485 7.49 43.96 -6.73
N PRO A 486 6.94 45.18 -6.86
CA PRO A 486 7.69 46.42 -6.65
C PRO A 486 8.08 46.71 -5.20
N ARG A 487 7.56 45.93 -4.25
CA ARG A 487 7.70 46.17 -2.80
C ARG A 487 8.67 45.19 -2.12
N GLU A 488 9.22 44.22 -2.85
CA GLU A 488 10.17 43.28 -2.27
C GLU A 488 11.54 43.94 -2.03
N ILE A 489 11.80 44.26 -0.76
CA ILE A 489 13.00 45.01 -0.34
C ILE A 489 14.30 44.31 -0.73
N LYS A 490 14.37 42.97 -0.60
CA LYS A 490 15.60 42.22 -0.93
C LYS A 490 15.93 42.31 -2.41
N VAL A 491 14.91 42.30 -3.27
CA VAL A 491 15.09 42.39 -4.72
C VAL A 491 15.48 43.81 -5.11
N LEU A 492 14.85 44.84 -4.54
CA LEU A 492 15.23 46.25 -4.75
C LEU A 492 16.68 46.52 -4.34
N TYR A 493 17.09 46.01 -3.17
CA TYR A 493 18.46 46.15 -2.69
C TYR A 493 19.47 45.44 -3.61
N ASN A 494 19.16 44.23 -4.07
CA ASN A 494 20.02 43.51 -5.01
C ASN A 494 20.09 44.17 -6.39
N LEU A 495 18.99 44.80 -6.86
CA LEU A 495 18.99 45.60 -8.08
C LEU A 495 19.89 46.84 -7.92
N ALA A 496 19.79 47.55 -6.80
CA ALA A 496 20.65 48.69 -6.49
C ALA A 496 22.13 48.32 -6.47
N LEU A 497 22.48 47.20 -5.80
CA LEU A 497 23.84 46.64 -5.83
C LEU A 497 24.30 46.27 -7.25
N THR A 498 23.38 45.79 -8.09
CA THR A 498 23.68 45.45 -9.49
C THR A 498 23.96 46.71 -10.32
N TYR A 499 23.18 47.78 -10.15
CA TYR A 499 23.46 49.07 -10.78
C TYR A 499 24.79 49.69 -10.31
N GLU A 500 25.08 49.64 -9.01
CA GLU A 500 26.36 50.09 -8.44
C GLU A 500 27.53 49.36 -9.10
N LYS A 501 27.46 48.03 -9.22
CA LYS A 501 28.50 47.23 -9.90
C LYS A 501 28.60 47.50 -11.40
N LEU A 502 27.55 47.98 -12.04
CA LEU A 502 27.54 48.39 -13.44
C LEU A 502 28.04 49.83 -13.65
N GLY A 503 28.36 50.57 -12.58
CA GLY A 503 28.76 51.98 -12.64
C GLY A 503 27.60 52.96 -12.82
N LEU A 504 26.35 52.49 -12.73
CA LEU A 504 25.15 53.30 -12.88
C LEU A 504 24.73 53.90 -11.53
N HIS A 505 25.56 54.80 -11.01
CA HIS A 505 25.45 55.30 -9.63
C HIS A 505 24.15 56.05 -9.33
N ASP A 506 23.61 56.82 -10.29
CA ASP A 506 22.34 57.54 -10.09
C ASP A 506 21.18 56.58 -9.84
N LYS A 507 21.07 55.54 -10.67
CA LYS A 507 20.06 54.48 -10.50
C LYS A 507 20.31 53.69 -9.21
N ALA A 508 21.56 53.37 -8.88
CA ALA A 508 21.87 52.70 -7.63
C ALA A 508 21.37 53.51 -6.41
N LYS A 509 21.65 54.82 -6.38
CA LYS A 509 21.22 55.73 -5.31
C LYS A 509 19.70 55.85 -5.23
N GLU A 510 19.01 55.92 -6.37
CA GLU A 510 17.54 55.90 -6.45
C GLU A 510 16.94 54.66 -5.78
N TYR A 511 17.41 53.46 -6.16
CA TYR A 511 16.88 52.21 -5.62
C TYR A 511 17.29 51.98 -4.15
N PHE A 512 18.48 52.40 -3.72
CA PHE A 512 18.83 52.40 -2.30
C PHE A 512 17.92 53.33 -1.50
N ARG A 513 17.58 54.52 -2.03
CA ARG A 513 16.64 55.44 -1.38
C ARG A 513 15.26 54.81 -1.22
N ARG A 514 14.73 54.19 -2.28
CA ARG A 514 13.46 53.43 -2.22
C ARG A 514 13.46 52.37 -1.11
N VAL A 515 14.57 51.63 -0.95
CA VAL A 515 14.71 50.67 0.14
C VAL A 515 14.73 51.37 1.50
N ALA A 516 15.51 52.43 1.66
CA ALA A 516 15.66 53.15 2.92
C ALA A 516 14.36 53.85 3.39
N GLU A 517 13.52 54.28 2.45
CA GLU A 517 12.23 54.93 2.71
C GLU A 517 11.06 53.93 2.88
N THR A 518 11.32 52.64 2.69
CA THR A 518 10.28 51.63 2.88
C THR A 518 9.95 51.51 4.36
N LYS A 519 8.66 51.67 4.72
CA LYS A 519 8.17 51.46 6.08
C LYS A 519 8.38 50.00 6.50
N GLU A 520 9.07 49.79 7.62
CA GLU A 520 9.33 48.46 8.19
C GLU A 520 8.03 47.71 8.47
N ARG A 521 7.91 46.48 7.95
CA ARG A 521 6.77 45.58 8.18
C ARG A 521 7.17 44.30 8.89
N SER A 522 8.47 43.97 8.89
CA SER A 522 8.99 42.84 9.64
C SER A 522 10.42 43.10 10.14
N PRO A 523 10.85 42.47 11.26
CA PRO A 523 12.19 42.67 11.82
C PRO A 523 13.33 42.37 10.85
N GLY A 524 13.11 41.47 9.89
CA GLY A 524 14.10 41.10 8.88
C GLY A 524 14.34 42.18 7.81
N GLU A 525 13.42 43.14 7.65
CA GLU A 525 13.54 44.24 6.69
C GLU A 525 14.42 45.37 7.24
N ALA A 526 14.41 45.57 8.56
CA ALA A 526 15.20 46.60 9.24
C ALA A 526 16.69 46.53 8.89
N GLU A 527 17.24 45.31 8.75
CA GLU A 527 18.64 45.12 8.37
C GLU A 527 18.94 45.65 6.95
N TRP A 528 18.04 45.42 5.99
CA TRP A 528 18.21 45.86 4.61
C TRP A 528 18.02 47.37 4.47
N ILE A 529 17.05 47.94 5.19
CA ILE A 529 16.82 49.39 5.28
C ILE A 529 18.08 50.07 5.83
N LYS A 530 18.66 49.56 6.93
CA LYS A 530 19.92 50.06 7.51
C LYS A 530 21.09 49.96 6.52
N LYS A 531 21.24 48.82 5.83
CA LYS A 531 22.28 48.61 4.81
C LYS A 531 22.14 49.60 3.65
N ALA A 532 20.92 49.87 3.19
CA ALA A 532 20.65 50.83 2.13
C ALA A 532 20.94 52.27 2.58
N ALA A 533 20.51 52.66 3.79
CA ALA A 533 20.81 53.98 4.34
C ALA A 533 22.33 54.22 4.47
N LYS A 534 23.10 53.21 4.88
CA LYS A 534 24.56 53.27 4.92
C LYS A 534 25.15 53.47 3.52
N LYS A 535 24.63 52.78 2.50
CA LYS A 535 25.04 52.96 1.10
C LYS A 535 24.79 54.38 0.63
N ILE A 536 23.62 54.96 0.90
CA ILE A 536 23.28 56.35 0.53
C ILE A 536 24.24 57.35 1.16
N ARG A 537 24.62 57.19 2.44
CA ARG A 537 25.58 58.08 3.11
C ARG A 537 27.00 58.01 2.54
N GLY A 538 27.34 56.91 1.88
CA GLY A 538 28.64 56.74 1.24
C GLY A 538 28.72 57.32 -0.19
N TYR A 539 27.58 57.73 -0.77
CA TYR A 539 27.46 58.44 -2.05
C TYR A 539 27.25 59.93 -1.84
#